data_AF-A0A8T7AJM4-F1
#
_entry.id   AF-A0A8T7AJM4-F1
#
_cell.length_a   1.000
_cell.length_b   1.000
_cell.length_c   1.000
_cell.angle_alpha   90.00
_cell.angle_beta   90.00
_cell.angle_gamma   90.00
#
_symmetry.space_group_name_H-M   'P 1'
#
loop_
_entity.id
_entity.type
_entity.pdbx_description
1 polymer ?
#
loop_
_entity_poly.entity_id
_entity_poly.type
_entity_poly.pdbx_seq_one_letter_code
_entity_poly.pdbx_strand_id
1 'polypeptide(L)' 'MQKLDVLIVGAGVVGLAIGRAFAASGREVVIVEAAESFGTGIS' A
#
# COMPACT_ATOMS: atom_id res chain seq x y z
N MET A 1 3.77 -6.61 -19.67
CA MET A 1 3.68 -6.71 -18.20
C MET A 1 4.72 -5.78 -17.62
N GLN A 2 4.31 -4.76 -16.86
CA GLN A 2 5.28 -3.93 -16.11
C GLN A 2 5.63 -4.63 -14.80
N LYS A 3 6.86 -4.44 -14.34
CA LYS A 3 7.39 -5.06 -13.13
C LYS A 3 7.41 -4.00 -12.04
N LEU A 4 6.91 -4.36 -10.86
CA LEU A 4 6.85 -3.53 -9.67
C LEU A 4 7.55 -4.28 -8.53
N ASP A 5 8.24 -3.55 -7.65
CA ASP A 5 8.93 -4.15 -6.51
C ASP A 5 7.96 -4.59 -5.41
N VAL A 6 6.98 -3.75 -5.04
CA VAL A 6 6.05 -4.03 -3.94
C VAL A 6 4.63 -3.57 -4.28
N LEU A 7 3.67 -4.50 -4.27
CA LEU A 7 2.23 -4.24 -4.32
C LEU A 7 1.60 -4.53 -2.94
N ILE A 8 0.89 -3.56 -2.37
CA ILE A 8 0.11 -3.72 -1.15
C ILE A 8 -1.37 -3.58 -1.50
N VAL A 9 -2.18 -4.56 -1.08
CA VAL A 9 -3.63 -4.53 -1.24
C VAL A 9 -4.26 -4.22 0.11
N GLY A 10 -5.01 -3.11 0.17
CA GLY A 10 -5.62 -2.57 1.38
C GLY A 10 -4.83 -1.37 1.92
N ALA A 11 -5.45 -0.20 1.90
CA ALA A 11 -4.90 1.06 2.42
C ALA A 11 -5.45 1.39 3.82
N GLY A 12 -5.53 0.38 4.68
CA GLY A 12 -5.69 0.57 6.12
C GLY A 12 -4.40 1.07 6.78
N VAL A 13 -4.47 1.38 8.08
CA VAL A 13 -3.32 1.90 8.85
C VAL A 13 -2.08 0.99 8.76
N VAL A 14 -2.28 -0.33 8.74
CA VAL A 14 -1.21 -1.32 8.63
C VAL A 14 -0.60 -1.30 7.22
N GLY A 15 -1.42 -1.32 6.17
CA GLY A 15 -0.96 -1.30 4.78
C GLY A 15 -0.15 -0.03 4.46
N LEU A 16 -0.61 1.12 4.94
CA LEU A 16 0.12 2.38 4.82
C LEU A 16 1.44 2.38 5.60
N ALA A 17 1.46 1.84 6.82
CA ALA A 17 2.69 1.75 7.62
C ALA A 17 3.74 0.84 6.96
N ILE A 18 3.33 -0.31 6.42
CA ILE A 18 4.19 -1.22 5.67
C ILE A 18 4.69 -0.55 4.38
N GLY A 19 3.80 0.10 3.63
CA GLY A 19 4.15 0.81 2.41
C GLY A 19 5.17 1.92 2.66
N ARG A 20 5.00 2.67 3.75
CA ARG A 20 5.97 3.66 4.21
C ARG A 20 7.33 3.04 4.50
N ALA A 21 7.38 1.89 5.17
CA ALA A 21 8.64 1.22 5.48
C ALA A 21 9.39 0.78 4.21
N PHE A 22 8.68 0.20 3.24
CA PHE A 22 9.27 -0.19 1.95
C PHE A 22 9.72 1.02 1.13
N ALA A 23 8.90 2.08 1.04
CA ALA A 23 9.27 3.30 0.35
C ALA A 23 10.51 3.96 0.98
N ALA A 24 10.58 4.01 2.33
CA ALA A 24 11.74 4.51 3.04
C ALA A 24 13.02 3.67 2.81
N SER A 25 12.87 2.39 2.43
CA SER A 25 13.99 1.53 2.03
C SER A 25 14.39 1.67 0.54
N GLY A 26 13.78 2.60 -0.19
CA GLY A 26 14.09 2.87 -1.59
C GLY A 26 13.41 1.93 -2.60
N ARG A 27 12.31 1.27 -2.20
CA ARG A 27 11.51 0.42 -3.11
C ARG A 27 10.43 1.22 -3.82
N GLU A 28 10.14 0.84 -5.06
CA GLU A 28 8.91 1.29 -5.74
C GLU A 28 7.70 0.57 -5.13
N VAL A 29 6.78 1.34 -4.54
CA VAL A 29 5.61 0.80 -3.84
C VAL A 29 4.34 1.35 -4.45
N VAL A 30 3.40 0.45 -4.76
CA VAL A 30 2.02 0.80 -5.11
C VAL A 30 1.09 0.21 -4.05
N ILE A 31 0.18 1.04 -3.55
CA ILE A 31 -0.87 0.62 -2.62
C ILE A 31 -2.21 0.78 -3.34
N VAL A 32 -3.03 -0.27 -3.34
CA VAL A 32 -4.37 -0.25 -3.93
C VAL A 32 -5.42 -0.45 -2.85
N GLU A 33 -6.54 0.24 -2.98
CA GLU A 33 -7.69 0.17 -2.09
C GLU A 33 -8.97 0.04 -2.93
N ALA A 34 -9.89 -0.80 -2.46
CA ALA A 34 -11.19 -1.00 -3.11
C ALA A 34 -12.18 0.11 -2.75
N ALA A 35 -12.07 0.67 -1.54
CA ALA A 35 -12.86 1.81 -1.09
C ALA A 35 -12.43 3.11 -1.80
N GLU A 36 -13.37 4.06 -1.91
CA GLU A 36 -13.09 5.39 -2.50
C GLU A 36 -12.10 6.22 -1.65
N SER A 37 -11.93 5.87 -0.37
CA SER A 37 -11.03 6.55 0.55
C SER A 37 -10.29 5.58 1.45
N PHE A 38 -9.02 5.90 1.72
CA PHE A 38 -8.13 5.09 2.55
C PHE A 38 -8.58 5.07 4.01
N GLY A 39 -8.30 3.98 4.73
CA GLY A 39 -8.60 3.87 6.16
C GLY A 39 -10.09 3.80 6.54
N THR A 40 -10.99 3.60 5.55
CA THR A 40 -12.43 3.48 5.78
C THR A 40 -12.91 2.04 5.97
N GLY A 41 -12.10 1.06 5.56
CA GLY A 41 -12.38 -0.35 5.77
C GLY A 41 -12.25 -0.75 7.25
N ILE A 42 -13.26 -1.45 7.75
CA ILE A 42 -13.24 -2.16 9.04
C ILE A 42 -12.90 -3.62 8.75
N SER A 43 -11.91 -4.17 9.44
CA SER A 43 -11.49 -5.58 9.38
C SER A 43 -11.87 -6.31 10.66
#